data_AF-A0A0P9EQH3-F1
#
_entry.id   AF-A0A0P9EQH3-F1
#
_cell.length_a   1.000
_cell.length_b   1.000
_cell.length_c   1.000
_cell.angle_alpha   90.00
_cell.angle_beta   90.00
_cell.angle_gamma   90.00
#
_symmetry.space_group_name_H-M   'P 1'
#
loop_
_entity.id
_entity.type
_entity.pdbx_description
1 polymer ?
#
loop_
_entity_poly.entity_id
_entity_poly.type
_entity_poly.pdbx_seq_one_letter_code
_entity_poly.pdbx_strand_id
1 'polypeptide(L)'
;MERKIAVAVFLILCTSPLFMQSIEASRWMGHTIDEKGYHELEMIGNVIPPNSVIANLVHPRFGYWVQYVIRCDIARRLSPDLWRSHSHVLALYQKSSPPKPPPDSKILLMDIGSS
;
A
#
# COMPACT_ATOMS: atom_id res chain seq x y z
N MET A 1 -3.58 -51.18 -3.69
CA MET A 1 -3.23 -50.07 -2.79
C MET A 1 -2.06 -49.27 -3.36
N GLU A 2 -1.03 -49.95 -3.87
CA GLU A 2 0.17 -49.37 -4.49
C GLU A 2 -0.09 -48.40 -5.66
N ARG A 3 -1.03 -48.71 -6.57
CA ARG A 3 -1.39 -47.79 -7.68
C ARG A 3 -1.90 -46.43 -7.17
N LYS A 4 -2.66 -46.42 -6.07
CA LYS A 4 -3.18 -45.17 -5.47
C LYS A 4 -2.05 -44.38 -4.82
N ILE A 5 -1.10 -45.08 -4.19
CA ILE A 5 0.10 -44.47 -3.59
C ILE A 5 0.99 -43.87 -4.68
N ALA A 6 1.24 -44.58 -5.78
CA ALA A 6 2.02 -44.09 -6.90
C ALA A 6 1.39 -42.85 -7.56
N VAL A 7 0.07 -42.85 -7.74
CA VAL A 7 -0.67 -41.69 -8.28
C VAL A 7 -0.60 -40.51 -7.31
N ALA A 8 -0.73 -40.74 -6.00
CA ALA A 8 -0.63 -39.67 -5.00
C ALA A 8 0.79 -39.05 -4.98
N VAL A 9 1.84 -39.89 -5.01
CA VAL A 9 3.23 -39.43 -5.07
C VAL A 9 3.49 -38.62 -6.34
N PHE A 10 3.00 -39.09 -7.49
CA PHE A 10 3.11 -38.37 -8.75
C PHE A 10 2.41 -37.02 -8.71
N LEU A 11 1.19 -36.95 -8.16
CA LEU A 11 0.45 -35.70 -8.00
C LEU A 11 1.20 -34.71 -7.09
N ILE A 12 1.77 -35.18 -5.97
CA ILE A 12 2.56 -34.34 -5.07
C ILE A 12 3.80 -33.79 -5.79
N LEU A 13 4.51 -34.64 -6.54
CA LEU A 13 5.67 -34.21 -7.33
C LEU A 13 5.28 -33.17 -8.39
N CYS A 14 4.18 -33.36 -9.10
CA CYS A 14 3.70 -32.42 -10.12
C CYS A 14 3.20 -31.09 -9.54
N THR A 15 2.57 -31.12 -8.36
CA THR A 15 1.99 -29.92 -7.74
C THR A 15 2.98 -29.13 -6.89
N SER A 16 4.01 -29.77 -6.33
CA SER A 16 5.02 -29.10 -5.52
C SER A 16 5.71 -27.88 -6.17
N PRO A 17 6.11 -27.88 -7.46
CA PRO A 17 6.68 -26.70 -8.10
C PRO A 17 5.66 -25.57 -8.26
N LEU A 18 4.37 -25.89 -8.43
CA LEU A 18 3.30 -24.88 -8.49
C LEU A 18 3.10 -24.20 -7.13
N PHE A 19 3.17 -24.96 -6.04
CA PHE A 19 3.11 -24.41 -4.68
C PHE A 19 4.32 -23.51 -4.39
N MET A 20 5.53 -23.94 -4.74
CA MET A 20 6.74 -23.13 -4.59
C MET A 20 6.65 -21.81 -5.36
N GLN A 21 6.25 -21.86 -6.63
CA GLN A 21 6.07 -20.67 -7.46
C GLN A 21 4.99 -19.73 -6.90
N SER A 22 3.91 -20.28 -6.36
CA SER A 22 2.83 -19.48 -5.76
C SER A 22 3.29 -18.72 -4.51
N ILE A 23 4.12 -19.35 -3.68
CA ILE A 23 4.69 -18.71 -2.49
C ILE A 23 5.65 -17.59 -2.89
N GLU A 24 6.51 -17.81 -3.88
CA GLU A 24 7.42 -16.77 -4.37
C GLU A 24 6.65 -15.61 -5.01
N ALA A 25 5.64 -15.90 -5.83
CA ALA A 25 4.78 -14.90 -6.43
C ALA A 25 4.04 -14.08 -5.35
N SER A 26 3.52 -14.72 -4.30
CA SER A 26 2.89 -14.03 -3.16
C SER A 26 3.86 -13.12 -2.43
N ARG A 27 5.12 -13.56 -2.21
CA ARG A 27 6.17 -12.73 -1.59
C ARG A 27 6.56 -11.54 -2.48
N TRP A 28 6.51 -11.71 -3.79
CA TRP A 28 6.80 -10.67 -4.78
C TRP A 28 5.67 -9.65 -4.95
N MET A 29 4.41 -10.09 -4.84
CA MET A 29 3.23 -9.22 -4.96
C MET A 29 3.08 -8.20 -3.82
N GLY A 30 4.00 -8.18 -2.85
CA GLY A 30 4.05 -7.17 -1.80
C GLY A 30 2.98 -7.40 -0.73
N HIS A 31 3.00 -6.57 0.31
CA HIS A 31 2.03 -6.67 1.39
C HIS A 31 0.61 -6.57 0.83
N THR A 32 -0.15 -7.66 0.97
CA THR A 32 -1.61 -7.64 0.89
C THR A 32 -2.12 -6.70 1.97
N ILE A 33 -2.92 -5.72 1.58
CA ILE A 33 -3.68 -4.90 2.51
C ILE A 33 -4.74 -5.80 3.14
N ASP A 34 -4.92 -5.71 4.46
CA ASP A 34 -6.02 -6.37 5.14
C ASP A 34 -7.33 -5.59 4.91
N GLU A 35 -8.47 -6.22 5.19
CA GLU A 35 -9.79 -5.59 5.03
C GLU A 35 -9.92 -4.29 5.84
N LYS A 36 -9.36 -4.28 7.05
CA LYS A 36 -9.29 -3.08 7.88
C LYS A 36 -8.49 -1.98 7.22
N GLY A 37 -7.29 -2.28 6.72
CA GLY A 37 -6.45 -1.33 5.99
C GLY A 37 -7.12 -0.80 4.73
N TYR A 38 -7.89 -1.64 4.02
CA TYR A 38 -8.68 -1.22 2.86
C TYR A 38 -9.70 -0.13 3.23
N HIS A 39 -10.52 -0.38 4.26
CA HIS A 39 -11.52 0.59 4.72
C HIS A 39 -10.89 1.86 5.28
N GLU A 40 -9.77 1.76 5.99
CA GLU A 40 -9.02 2.94 6.44
C GLU A 40 -8.53 3.77 5.24
N LEU A 41 -8.03 3.13 4.18
CA LEU A 41 -7.61 3.82 2.95
C LEU A 41 -8.80 4.49 2.24
N GLU A 42 -9.94 3.81 2.17
CA GLU A 42 -11.17 4.31 1.58
C GLU A 42 -11.69 5.54 2.34
N MET A 43 -11.69 5.51 3.67
CA MET A 43 -12.04 6.67 4.50
C MET A 43 -11.08 7.84 4.29
N ILE A 44 -9.77 7.60 4.21
CA ILE A 44 -8.79 8.64 3.91
C ILE A 44 -9.04 9.25 2.53
N GLY A 45 -9.41 8.41 1.55
CA GLY A 45 -9.77 8.85 0.19
C GLY A 45 -10.87 9.90 0.16
N ASN A 46 -11.88 9.77 1.04
CA ASN A 46 -12.98 10.74 1.12
C ASN A 46 -12.59 12.10 1.70
N VAL A 47 -11.44 12.19 2.38
CA VAL A 47 -10.93 13.44 2.98
C VAL A 47 -9.90 14.12 2.08
N ILE A 48 -9.37 13.40 1.08
CA ILE A 48 -8.34 13.93 0.19
C ILE A 48 -8.96 14.94 -0.78
N PRO A 49 -8.47 16.19 -0.82
CA PRO A 49 -8.97 17.18 -1.77
C PRO A 49 -8.72 16.75 -3.23
N PRO A 50 -9.55 17.17 -4.19
CA PRO A 50 -9.27 16.98 -5.60
C PRO A 50 -7.95 17.69 -6.00
N ASN A 51 -7.28 17.18 -7.04
CA ASN A 51 -5.96 17.66 -7.51
C ASN A 51 -4.85 17.59 -6.44
N SER A 52 -4.95 16.60 -5.55
CA SER A 52 -3.87 16.26 -4.62
C SER A 52 -2.91 15.26 -5.26
N VAL A 53 -1.65 15.29 -4.82
CA VAL A 53 -0.68 14.22 -5.10
C VAL A 53 -0.16 13.65 -3.79
N ILE A 54 -0.09 12.32 -3.70
CA ILE A 54 0.46 11.64 -2.54
C ILE A 54 1.93 11.32 -2.80
N ALA A 55 2.80 11.91 -1.99
CA ALA A 55 4.22 11.61 -1.95
C ALA A 55 4.44 10.26 -1.25
N ASN A 56 4.97 9.30 -2.02
CA ASN A 56 5.21 7.94 -1.58
C ASN A 56 6.54 7.82 -0.80
N LEU A 57 6.60 8.51 0.34
CA LEU A 57 7.83 8.70 1.12
C LEU A 57 8.21 7.49 1.99
N VAL A 58 7.23 6.68 2.40
CA VAL A 58 7.43 5.72 3.49
C VAL A 58 7.44 4.28 3.01
N HIS A 59 6.58 3.91 2.06
CA HIS A 59 6.56 2.55 1.55
C HIS A 59 6.14 2.47 0.08
N PRO A 60 7.08 2.23 -0.86
CA PRO A 60 6.75 2.12 -2.29
C PRO A 60 5.67 1.09 -2.59
N ARG A 61 5.52 0.08 -1.72
CA ARG A 61 4.53 -1.01 -1.81
C ARG A 61 3.11 -0.59 -1.44
N PHE A 62 2.92 0.45 -0.62
CA PHE A 62 1.59 1.01 -0.34
C PHE A 62 1.08 1.94 -1.44
N GLY A 63 1.99 2.50 -2.25
CA GLY A 63 1.61 3.35 -3.37
C GLY A 63 0.64 2.65 -4.33
N TYR A 64 0.84 1.35 -4.60
CA TYR A 64 -0.09 0.60 -5.45
C TYR A 64 -1.54 0.65 -4.92
N TRP A 65 -1.74 0.36 -3.64
CA TRP A 65 -3.06 0.37 -3.02
C TRP A 65 -3.68 1.77 -2.95
N VAL A 66 -2.86 2.80 -2.68
CA VAL A 66 -3.30 4.19 -2.70
C VAL A 66 -3.80 4.58 -4.09
N GLN A 67 -3.07 4.24 -5.15
CA GLN A 67 -3.48 4.55 -6.52
C GLN A 67 -4.75 3.79 -6.89
N TYR A 68 -4.89 2.55 -6.44
CA TYR A 68 -6.03 1.70 -6.76
C TYR A 68 -7.31 2.10 -6.03
N VAL A 69 -7.24 2.35 -4.72
CA VAL A 69 -8.41 2.63 -3.87
C VAL A 69 -8.78 4.11 -3.91
N ILE A 70 -7.79 5.00 -3.71
CA ILE A 70 -8.03 6.45 -3.59
C ILE A 70 -8.09 7.12 -4.97
N ARG A 71 -7.54 6.49 -6.02
CA ARG A 71 -7.46 7.04 -7.39
C ARG A 71 -6.76 8.40 -7.47
N CYS A 72 -5.82 8.63 -6.56
CA CYS A 72 -5.01 9.83 -6.48
C CYS A 72 -3.63 9.58 -7.11
N ASP A 73 -3.05 10.64 -7.69
CA ASP A 73 -1.72 10.57 -8.28
C ASP A 73 -0.65 10.36 -7.21
N ILE A 74 0.37 9.58 -7.57
CA ILE A 74 1.45 9.23 -6.66
C ILE A 74 2.78 9.72 -7.17
N ALA A 75 3.40 10.59 -6.39
CA ALA A 75 4.74 11.06 -6.61
C ALA A 75 5.76 10.08 -6.00
N ARG A 76 6.63 9.52 -6.85
CA ARG A 76 7.77 8.68 -6.40
C ARG A 76 8.92 9.49 -5.80
N ARG A 77 9.01 10.79 -6.12
CA ARG A 77 10.00 11.72 -5.58
C ARG A 77 9.34 13.07 -5.31
N LEU A 78 9.71 13.70 -4.20
CA LEU A 78 9.39 15.10 -3.97
C LEU A 78 10.22 15.94 -4.95
N SER A 79 9.56 16.61 -5.89
CA SER A 79 10.16 17.58 -6.82
C SER A 79 9.44 18.92 -6.65
N PRO A 80 10.12 20.06 -6.70
CA PRO A 80 9.48 21.38 -6.66
C PRO A 80 8.34 21.55 -7.69
N ASP A 81 8.40 20.83 -8.82
CA ASP A 81 7.38 20.91 -9.87
C ASP A 81 6.03 20.31 -9.46
N LEU A 82 6.01 19.41 -8.47
CA LEU A 82 4.76 18.87 -7.93
C LEU A 82 3.94 19.95 -7.19
N TRP A 83 4.62 20.90 -6.55
CA TRP A 83 4.00 22.03 -5.84
C TRP A 83 3.46 23.08 -6.81
N ARG A 84 3.93 23.05 -8.07
CA ARG A 84 3.42 23.90 -9.15
C ARG A 84 2.24 23.27 -9.88
N SER A 85 2.20 21.94 -9.98
CA SER A 85 1.20 21.20 -10.73
C SER A 85 0.01 20.74 -9.90
N HIS A 86 0.17 20.59 -8.59
CA HIS A 86 -0.86 20.10 -7.68
C HIS A 86 -1.14 21.13 -6.59
N SER A 87 -2.41 21.32 -6.26
CA SER A 87 -2.84 22.25 -5.21
C SER A 87 -2.47 21.75 -3.81
N HIS A 88 -2.37 20.43 -3.63
CA HIS A 88 -2.04 19.81 -2.36
C HIS A 88 -1.02 18.69 -2.58
N VAL A 89 0.05 18.69 -1.78
CA VAL A 89 0.98 17.57 -1.72
C VAL A 89 0.87 16.91 -0.34
N LEU A 90 0.35 15.69 -0.34
CA LEU A 90 0.09 14.91 0.87
C LEU A 90 1.18 13.86 1.02
N ALA A 91 1.47 13.45 2.24
CA ALA A 91 2.42 12.38 2.50
C ALA A 91 1.75 11.31 3.37
N LEU A 92 1.87 10.05 2.94
CA LEU A 92 1.28 8.92 3.62
C LEU A 92 2.28 8.36 4.64
N TYR A 93 1.87 8.23 5.90
CA TYR A 93 2.70 7.72 6.99
C TYR A 93 2.02 6.58 7.73
N GLN A 94 2.82 5.69 8.27
CA GLN A 94 2.31 4.63 9.14
C GLN A 94 2.04 5.21 10.52
N LYS A 95 0.84 4.97 11.07
CA LYS A 95 0.40 5.52 12.37
C LYS A 95 1.35 5.20 13.53
N SER A 96 2.04 4.06 13.47
CA SER A 96 3.02 3.63 14.48
C SER A 96 4.38 4.34 14.40
N SER A 97 4.64 5.07 13.32
CA SER A 97 5.89 5.81 13.11
C SER A 97 5.59 7.17 12.49
N PRO A 98 5.15 8.15 13.31
CA PRO A 98 4.89 9.49 12.80
C PRO A 98 6.19 10.09 12.23
N PRO A 99 6.10 10.82 11.12
CA PRO A 99 7.28 11.44 10.54
C PRO A 99 7.87 12.46 11.48
N LYS A 100 9.20 12.60 11.41
CA LYS A 100 9.83 13.85 11.82
C LYS A 100 9.50 14.90 10.76
N PRO A 101 8.73 15.94 11.07
CA PRO A 101 8.46 17.02 10.13
C PRO A 101 9.78 17.63 9.63
N PRO A 102 9.87 18.05 8.36
CA PRO A 102 10.87 19.01 7.93
C PRO A 102 10.83 20.25 8.86
N PRO A 103 11.99 20.86 9.17
CA PRO A 103 12.09 21.94 10.16
C PRO A 103 11.17 23.15 9.89
N ASP A 104 10.71 23.35 8.65
CA ASP A 104 9.80 24.46 8.26
C ASP A 104 8.35 24.03 7.96
N SER A 105 7.95 22.80 8.29
CA SER A 105 6.58 22.35 8.01
C SER A 105 5.60 22.72 9.14
N LYS A 106 4.46 23.32 8.77
CA LYS A 106 3.31 23.48 9.67
C LYS A 106 2.56 22.16 9.77
N ILE A 107 2.59 21.53 10.93
CA ILE A 107 1.72 20.39 11.22
C ILE A 107 0.36 20.93 11.67
N LEU A 108 -0.68 20.68 10.89
CA LEU A 108 -2.06 20.84 11.34
C LEU A 108 -2.48 19.53 12.02
N LEU A 109 -2.34 19.47 13.34
CA LEU A 109 -2.92 18.40 14.16
C LEU A 109 -4.41 18.70 14.31
N MET A 110 -5.25 17.93 13.61
CA MET A 110 -6.70 18.00 13.77
C MET A 110 -7.08 17.04 14.90
N ASP A 111 -7.41 17.60 16.07
CA ASP A 111 -7.93 16.85 17.21
C ASP A 111 -9.39 16.52 16.90
N ILE A 112 -9.66 15.30 16.41
CA ILE A 112 -11.02 14.82 16.23
C ILE A 112 -11.51 14.47 17.64
N GLY A 113 -12.12 15.46 18.28
CA GLY A 113 -12.66 15.35 19.63
C GLY A 113 -13.50 14.08 19.79
N SER A 114 -13.11 13.26 20.75
CA SER A 114 -14.01 12.30 21.37
C SER A 114 -15.07 13.08 22.14
N SER A 115 -16.30 13.04 21.65
CA SER A 115 -17.51 13.37 22.41
C SER A 115 -18.47 12.20 22.28
#